data_AF-A0A1Y6CDL6-F1
#
_entry.id   AF-A0A1Y6CDL6-F1
#
_cell.length_a   1.000
_cell.length_b   1.000
_cell.length_c   1.000
_cell.angle_alpha   90.00
_cell.angle_beta   90.00
_cell.angle_gamma   90.00
#
_symmetry.space_group_name_H-M   'P 1'
#
loop_
_entity.id
_entity.type
_entity.pdbx_description
1 polymer ?
#
loop_
_entity_poly.entity_id
_entity_poly.type
_entity_poly.pdbx_seq_one_letter_code
_entity_poly.pdbx_strand_id
1 'polypeptide(L)'
;MFGFFKKSKKIGAVTAPLKDDEPTVATPAKDYQQENQKLRKYLANHIYEKTNMVADNMNKVVANLSQFTERKQKSLQSVMNLKGDLDGTMEDLSKSMAIIKQLEESTSNLSNLKPIINDQSSDLKNLVTRIQSINEIGGHVKLLSFNASLEASRAGDAGKSFMVVADEIQKLSDQTKIYLSEMDVALDSFSSKNSIMNESVSQFVNEEISAVGDTATILERVLDDVRGLVVVLEQFMNEGKEQVGELHKLQDENAKRVENLNYEMSKLIDDTLGTKVVDLKPAEVINRLGSYNIIDVRRPDEFTGELSHINGANLITISDDFKTRLKHLPKDEIFLFVCRSGGRSARAARIAQLTGFKNVYNLEGGMLAWNSKHLPVARLSKAI
;
A
#
# COMPACT_ATOMS: atom_id res chain seq x y z
N MET A 1 12.88 -26.43 -33.04
CA MET A 1 14.32 -26.43 -33.40
C MET A 1 14.98 -27.48 -32.52
N PHE A 2 15.45 -28.56 -33.14
CA PHE A 2 15.86 -29.85 -32.54
C PHE A 2 17.30 -29.82 -31.98
N GLY A 3 17.57 -30.67 -30.98
CA GLY A 3 18.92 -31.07 -30.50
C GLY A 3 19.18 -30.58 -29.07
N PHE A 4 19.47 -31.39 -28.05
CA PHE A 4 20.34 -32.57 -27.98
C PHE A 4 19.85 -33.52 -26.88
N PHE A 5 19.37 -34.70 -27.26
CA PHE A 5 19.27 -35.89 -26.39
C PHE A 5 20.17 -36.96 -26.98
N LYS A 6 21.30 -37.28 -26.35
CA LYS A 6 22.06 -38.52 -26.61
C LYS A 6 23.08 -38.81 -25.51
N LYS A 7 22.73 -39.74 -24.62
CA LYS A 7 23.59 -40.85 -24.16
C LYS A 7 22.79 -41.80 -23.25
N SER A 8 21.96 -42.62 -23.87
CA SER A 8 21.46 -43.86 -23.27
C SER A 8 22.57 -44.91 -23.32
N LYS A 9 23.16 -45.26 -22.17
CA LYS A 9 23.99 -46.48 -22.06
C LYS A 9 23.04 -47.68 -22.20
N LYS A 10 23.18 -48.43 -23.30
CA LYS A 10 22.52 -49.72 -23.51
C LYS A 10 22.90 -50.65 -22.35
N ILE A 11 21.92 -51.09 -21.57
CA ILE A 11 22.06 -52.27 -20.71
C ILE A 11 21.93 -53.45 -21.66
N GLY A 12 23.04 -54.12 -21.95
CA GLY A 12 23.05 -55.36 -22.70
C GLY A 12 22.36 -56.44 -21.89
N ALA A 13 21.37 -57.09 -22.49
CA ALA A 13 20.79 -58.32 -21.97
C ALA A 13 21.89 -59.38 -21.87
N VAL A 14 22.21 -59.82 -20.66
CA VAL A 14 23.04 -61.00 -20.43
C VAL A 14 22.10 -62.19 -20.33
N THR A 15 21.76 -62.78 -21.48
CA THR A 15 21.16 -64.11 -21.56
C THR A 15 22.30 -65.10 -21.86
N ALA A 16 22.96 -65.59 -20.82
CA ALA A 16 23.79 -66.79 -20.91
C ALA A 16 23.02 -67.93 -20.22
N PRO A 17 22.96 -69.14 -20.80
CA PRO A 17 22.26 -70.26 -20.19
C PRO A 17 22.94 -70.63 -18.87
N LEU A 18 22.14 -70.78 -17.82
CA LEU A 18 22.56 -71.34 -16.53
C LEU A 18 23.08 -72.75 -16.81
N LYS A 19 24.37 -72.99 -16.59
CA LYS A 19 24.90 -74.34 -16.46
C LYS A 19 24.42 -74.89 -15.13
N ASP A 20 23.82 -76.07 -15.15
CA ASP A 20 23.45 -76.89 -14.00
C ASP A 20 24.70 -77.43 -13.28
N ASP A 21 25.53 -76.53 -12.76
CA ASP A 21 26.47 -76.86 -11.69
C ASP A 21 25.80 -76.41 -10.40
N GLU A 22 25.22 -77.35 -9.65
CA GLU A 22 24.77 -77.10 -8.28
C GLU A 22 25.93 -76.43 -7.52
N PRO A 23 25.80 -75.16 -7.07
CA PRO A 23 26.79 -74.63 -6.18
C PRO A 23 26.61 -75.38 -4.86
N THR A 24 27.64 -76.10 -4.44
CA THR A 24 27.79 -76.51 -3.05
C THR A 24 27.81 -75.25 -2.18
N VAL A 25 26.62 -74.81 -1.74
CA VAL A 25 26.44 -73.68 -0.84
C VAL A 25 26.83 -74.14 0.56
N ALA A 26 28.10 -73.91 0.89
CA ALA A 26 28.54 -73.79 2.26
C ALA A 26 29.24 -72.44 2.45
N THR A 27 28.63 -71.35 1.99
CA THR A 27 28.82 -70.07 2.69
C THR A 27 28.14 -70.21 4.04
N PRO A 28 28.85 -70.11 5.17
CA PRO A 28 28.24 -70.24 6.48
C PRO A 28 27.10 -69.22 6.60
N ALA A 29 25.90 -69.65 7.03
CA ALA A 29 24.75 -68.76 7.18
C ALA A 29 25.04 -67.48 8.00
N LYS A 30 26.08 -67.52 8.86
CA LYS A 30 26.62 -66.36 9.59
C LYS A 30 27.20 -65.27 8.69
N ASP A 31 27.92 -65.61 7.62
CA ASP A 31 28.53 -64.64 6.71
C ASP A 31 27.46 -63.90 5.92
N TYR A 32 26.43 -64.63 5.46
CA TYR A 32 25.26 -64.05 4.81
C TYR A 32 24.45 -63.12 5.73
N GLN A 33 24.31 -63.47 7.02
CA GLN A 33 23.65 -62.61 8.01
C GLN A 33 24.45 -61.33 8.30
N GLN A 34 25.77 -61.43 8.44
CA GLN A 34 26.63 -60.26 8.65
C GLN A 34 26.64 -59.33 7.44
N GLU A 35 26.70 -59.87 6.22
CA GLU A 35 26.69 -59.09 4.99
C GLU A 35 25.33 -58.39 4.78
N ASN A 36 24.21 -59.09 5.05
CA ASN A 36 22.89 -58.46 5.07
C ASN A 36 22.76 -57.36 6.13
N GLN A 37 23.35 -57.53 7.31
CA GLN A 37 23.33 -56.50 8.35
C GLN A 37 24.13 -55.26 7.93
N LYS A 38 25.28 -55.44 7.26
CA LYS A 38 26.06 -54.34 6.67
C LYS A 38 25.25 -53.62 5.59
N LEU A 39 24.59 -54.36 4.70
CA LEU A 39 23.76 -53.78 3.63
C LEU A 39 22.56 -52.99 4.17
N ARG A 40 21.85 -53.51 5.19
CA ARG A 40 20.75 -52.80 5.86
C ARG A 40 21.21 -51.49 6.51
N LYS A 41 22.38 -51.49 7.18
CA LYS A 41 22.97 -50.27 7.75
C LYS A 41 23.35 -49.26 6.66
N TYR A 42 23.93 -49.73 5.55
CA TYR A 42 24.25 -48.88 4.41
C TYR A 42 23.00 -48.24 3.80
N LEU A 43 21.95 -49.03 3.53
CA LEU A 43 20.67 -48.56 3.00
C LEU A 43 20.01 -47.55 3.94
N ALA A 44 19.96 -47.84 5.24
CA ALA A 44 19.40 -46.93 6.24
C ALA A 44 20.12 -45.57 6.27
N ASN A 45 21.47 -45.58 6.22
CA ASN A 45 22.26 -44.36 6.14
C ASN A 45 22.00 -43.60 4.84
N HIS A 46 21.86 -44.29 3.71
CA HIS A 46 21.60 -43.65 2.42
C HIS A 46 20.19 -43.05 2.33
N ILE A 47 19.17 -43.79 2.78
CA ILE A 47 17.77 -43.31 2.91
C ILE A 47 17.73 -42.07 3.78
N TYR A 48 18.43 -42.12 4.91
CA TYR A 48 18.57 -41.00 5.82
C TYR A 48 19.19 -39.77 5.14
N GLU A 49 20.36 -39.90 4.50
CA GLU A 49 21.04 -38.77 3.85
C GLU A 49 20.19 -38.13 2.77
N LYS A 50 19.54 -38.94 1.92
CA LYS A 50 18.68 -38.43 0.84
C LYS A 50 17.43 -37.75 1.38
N THR A 51 16.77 -38.34 2.37
CA THR A 51 15.51 -37.81 2.88
C THR A 51 15.72 -36.58 3.77
N ASN A 52 16.83 -36.52 4.50
CA ASN A 52 17.29 -35.30 5.17
C ASN A 52 17.43 -34.13 4.21
N MET A 53 18.13 -34.34 3.09
CA MET A 53 18.32 -33.30 2.09
C MET A 53 16.97 -32.78 1.55
N VAL A 54 15.98 -33.66 1.37
CA VAL A 54 14.61 -33.27 0.98
C VAL A 54 13.91 -32.48 2.09
N ALA A 55 13.97 -32.94 3.34
CA ALA A 55 13.37 -32.26 4.48
C ALA A 55 13.96 -30.87 4.71
N ASP A 56 15.29 -30.72 4.57
CA ASP A 56 15.98 -29.45 4.76
C ASP A 56 15.66 -28.47 3.60
N ASN A 57 15.55 -28.97 2.36
CA ASN A 57 15.05 -28.18 1.24
C ASN A 57 13.59 -27.73 1.45
N MET A 58 12.71 -28.60 1.95
CA MET A 58 11.33 -28.24 2.25
C MET A 58 11.23 -27.21 3.39
N ASN A 59 12.07 -27.32 4.43
CA ASN A 59 12.15 -26.31 5.48
C ASN A 59 12.56 -24.93 4.92
N LYS A 60 13.49 -24.90 3.96
CA LYS A 60 13.86 -23.67 3.25
C LYS A 60 12.68 -23.11 2.44
N VAL A 61 11.88 -23.95 1.79
CA VAL A 61 10.65 -23.53 1.09
C VAL A 61 9.65 -22.89 2.06
N VAL A 62 9.41 -23.50 3.21
CA VAL A 62 8.52 -22.94 4.25
C VAL A 62 9.01 -21.58 4.74
N ALA A 63 10.32 -21.44 5.01
CA ALA A 63 10.91 -20.17 5.43
C ALA A 63 10.78 -19.08 4.35
N ASN A 64 11.05 -19.43 3.09
CA ASN A 64 10.90 -18.50 1.97
C ASN A 64 9.45 -18.06 1.77
N LEU A 65 8.47 -18.97 1.92
CA LEU A 65 7.05 -18.65 1.88
C LEU A 65 6.65 -17.70 3.00
N SER A 66 7.15 -17.92 4.22
CA SER A 66 6.90 -17.02 5.35
C SER A 66 7.41 -15.60 5.07
N GLN A 67 8.64 -15.48 4.55
CA GLN A 67 9.21 -14.19 4.18
C GLN A 67 8.44 -13.53 3.03
N PHE A 68 8.03 -14.30 2.03
CA PHE A 68 7.24 -13.80 0.91
C PHE A 68 5.87 -13.28 1.37
N THR A 69 5.22 -14.00 2.29
CA THR A 69 3.94 -13.61 2.90
C THR A 69 4.08 -12.30 3.68
N GLU A 70 5.13 -12.16 4.50
CA GLU A 70 5.40 -10.92 5.23
C GLU A 70 5.63 -9.73 4.29
N ARG A 71 6.40 -9.92 3.21
CA ARG A 71 6.62 -8.88 2.20
C ARG A 71 5.31 -8.49 1.51
N LYS A 72 4.44 -9.45 1.18
CA LYS A 72 3.12 -9.21 0.59
C LYS A 72 2.21 -8.45 1.56
N GLN A 73 2.20 -8.81 2.84
CA GLN A 73 1.45 -8.09 3.88
C GLN A 73 1.90 -6.63 3.98
N LYS A 74 3.21 -6.37 4.00
CA LYS A 74 3.75 -5.00 4.00
C LYS A 74 3.34 -4.22 2.74
N SER A 75 3.38 -4.86 1.57
CA SER A 75 2.91 -4.26 0.32
C SER A 75 1.43 -3.89 0.37
N LEU A 76 0.58 -4.73 0.96
CA LEU A 76 -0.85 -4.43 1.17
C LEU A 76 -1.06 -3.24 2.11
N GLN A 77 -0.26 -3.13 3.17
CA GLN A 77 -0.32 -1.98 4.07
C GLN A 77 0.06 -0.68 3.36
N SER A 78 1.10 -0.70 2.52
CA SER A 78 1.47 0.47 1.71
C SER A 78 0.35 0.90 0.76
N VAL A 79 -0.34 -0.06 0.13
CA VAL A 79 -1.52 0.23 -0.72
C VAL A 79 -2.68 0.80 0.08
N MET A 80 -2.92 0.29 1.29
CA MET A 80 -3.96 0.82 2.17
C MET A 80 -3.70 2.27 2.58
N ASN A 81 -2.44 2.61 2.86
CA ASN A 81 -2.05 4.00 3.13
C ASN A 81 -2.28 4.89 1.89
N LEU A 82 -1.86 4.42 0.71
CA LEU A 82 -2.07 5.15 -0.56
C LEU A 82 -3.56 5.38 -0.85
N LYS A 83 -4.43 4.41 -0.55
CA LYS A 83 -5.88 4.60 -0.65
C LYS A 83 -6.36 5.72 0.28
N GLY A 84 -5.89 5.75 1.52
CA GLY A 84 -6.21 6.82 2.46
C GLY A 84 -5.79 8.21 1.96
N ASP A 85 -4.60 8.31 1.37
CA ASP A 85 -4.11 9.56 0.75
C ASP A 85 -4.99 10.00 -0.43
N LEU A 86 -5.46 9.05 -1.26
CA LEU A 86 -6.38 9.33 -2.36
C LEU A 86 -7.77 9.72 -1.87
N ASP A 87 -8.29 9.09 -0.82
CA ASP A 87 -9.56 9.48 -0.20
C ASP A 87 -9.50 10.95 0.29
N GLY A 88 -8.38 11.36 0.89
CA GLY A 88 -8.12 12.76 1.26
C GLY A 88 -8.02 13.70 0.04
N THR A 89 -7.32 13.25 -1.01
CA THR A 89 -7.23 14.01 -2.28
C THR A 89 -8.60 14.20 -2.92
N MET A 90 -9.49 13.20 -2.88
CA MET A 90 -10.87 13.33 -3.36
C MET A 90 -11.67 14.38 -2.58
N GLU A 91 -11.47 14.46 -1.28
CA GLU A 91 -12.12 15.47 -0.44
C GLU A 91 -11.65 16.89 -0.83
N ASP A 92 -10.35 17.08 -1.01
CA ASP A 92 -9.77 18.38 -1.38
C ASP A 92 -10.17 18.81 -2.80
N LEU A 93 -10.25 17.88 -3.75
CA LEU A 93 -10.76 18.14 -5.10
C LEU A 93 -12.25 18.53 -5.07
N SER A 94 -13.05 17.87 -4.23
CA SER A 94 -14.47 18.20 -4.06
C SER A 94 -14.66 19.60 -3.48
N LYS A 95 -13.82 20.01 -2.51
CA LYS A 95 -13.79 21.40 -2.00
C LYS A 95 -13.38 22.39 -3.09
N SER A 96 -12.39 22.05 -3.90
CA SER A 96 -11.93 22.89 -5.01
C SER A 96 -13.02 23.09 -6.07
N MET A 97 -13.78 22.04 -6.41
CA MET A 97 -14.94 22.15 -7.29
C MET A 97 -16.02 23.07 -6.73
N ALA A 98 -16.28 23.03 -5.41
CA ALA A 98 -17.23 23.93 -4.78
C ALA A 98 -16.79 25.40 -4.89
N ILE A 99 -15.48 25.68 -4.74
CA ILE A 99 -14.91 27.02 -4.93
C ILE A 99 -15.06 27.48 -6.38
N ILE A 100 -14.75 26.62 -7.36
CA ILE A 100 -14.92 26.94 -8.78
C ILE A 100 -16.37 27.28 -9.10
N LYS A 101 -17.34 26.53 -8.57
CA LYS A 101 -18.76 26.83 -8.74
C LYS A 101 -19.16 28.20 -8.15
N GLN A 102 -18.58 28.58 -7.01
CA GLN A 102 -18.78 29.92 -6.43
C GLN A 102 -18.16 31.03 -7.29
N LEU A 103 -17.03 30.75 -7.93
CA LEU A 103 -16.40 31.66 -8.88
C LEU A 103 -17.25 31.83 -10.15
N GLU A 104 -17.81 30.75 -10.71
CA GLU A 104 -18.74 30.82 -11.84
C GLU A 104 -19.93 31.73 -11.53
N GLU A 105 -20.53 31.57 -10.35
CA GLU A 105 -21.63 32.42 -9.88
C GLU A 105 -21.20 33.89 -9.72
N SER A 106 -20.02 34.12 -9.14
CA SER A 106 -19.46 35.47 -8.96
C SER A 106 -19.19 36.16 -10.30
N THR A 107 -18.65 35.44 -11.29
CA THR A 107 -18.41 35.95 -12.64
C THR A 107 -19.72 36.20 -13.39
N SER A 108 -20.73 35.35 -13.21
CA SER A 108 -22.08 35.60 -13.71
C SER A 108 -22.68 36.87 -13.09
N ASN A 109 -22.46 37.12 -11.80
CA ASN A 109 -22.91 38.36 -11.16
C ASN A 109 -22.21 39.61 -11.71
N LEU A 110 -20.92 39.51 -12.07
CA LEU A 110 -20.21 40.61 -12.73
C LEU A 110 -20.77 40.90 -14.13
N SER A 111 -21.22 39.89 -14.87
CA SER A 111 -21.90 40.07 -16.15
C SER A 111 -23.14 40.97 -16.03
N ASN A 112 -23.83 40.95 -14.88
CA ASN A 112 -24.98 41.81 -14.60
C ASN A 112 -24.61 43.30 -14.42
N LEU A 113 -23.33 43.67 -14.29
CA LEU A 113 -22.92 45.09 -14.29
C LEU A 113 -22.96 45.71 -15.68
N LYS A 114 -22.80 44.90 -16.73
CA LYS A 114 -22.79 45.37 -18.12
C LYS A 114 -24.08 46.11 -18.54
N PRO A 115 -25.30 45.61 -18.27
CA PRO A 115 -26.52 46.37 -18.56
C PRO A 115 -26.58 47.70 -17.78
N ILE A 116 -26.14 47.71 -16.52
CA ILE A 116 -26.12 48.94 -15.69
C ILE A 116 -25.20 50.00 -16.30
N ILE A 117 -24.00 49.62 -16.75
CA ILE A 117 -23.04 50.52 -17.40
C ILE A 117 -23.60 51.06 -18.74
N ASN A 118 -24.29 50.21 -19.49
CA ASN A 118 -24.94 50.61 -20.75
C ASN A 118 -26.07 51.62 -20.51
N ASP A 119 -26.90 51.42 -19.48
CA ASP A 119 -27.95 52.35 -19.09
C ASP A 119 -27.36 53.70 -18.66
N GLN A 120 -26.31 53.69 -17.84
CA GLN A 120 -25.57 54.91 -17.49
C GLN A 120 -25.01 55.64 -18.71
N SER A 121 -24.51 54.89 -19.71
CA SER A 121 -24.01 55.49 -20.95
C SER A 121 -25.11 56.14 -21.78
N SER A 122 -26.34 55.60 -21.73
CA SER A 122 -27.53 56.21 -22.34
C SER A 122 -27.93 57.49 -21.61
N ASP A 123 -27.95 57.46 -20.28
CA ASP A 123 -28.30 58.63 -19.45
C ASP A 123 -27.33 59.80 -19.66
N LEU A 124 -26.03 59.52 -19.78
CA LEU A 124 -25.03 60.55 -20.09
C LEU A 124 -25.28 61.22 -21.44
N LYS A 125 -25.65 60.46 -22.48
CA LYS A 125 -26.00 61.05 -23.78
C LYS A 125 -27.19 62.00 -23.65
N ASN A 126 -28.19 61.62 -22.87
CA ASN A 126 -29.34 62.48 -22.60
C ASN A 126 -28.94 63.77 -21.85
N LEU A 127 -27.99 63.70 -20.91
CA LEU A 127 -27.46 64.88 -20.20
C LEU A 127 -26.70 65.82 -21.15
N VAL A 128 -25.84 65.28 -22.02
CA VAL A 128 -25.11 66.08 -23.02
C VAL A 128 -26.08 66.86 -23.90
N THR A 129 -27.14 66.22 -24.41
CA THR A 129 -28.17 66.90 -25.22
C THR A 129 -28.90 68.01 -24.46
N ARG A 130 -29.17 67.81 -23.17
CA ARG A 130 -29.79 68.85 -22.32
C ARG A 130 -28.85 70.04 -22.09
N ILE A 131 -27.55 69.80 -21.86
CA ILE A 131 -26.56 70.86 -21.71
C ILE A 131 -26.44 71.69 -22.99
N GLN A 132 -26.44 71.04 -24.16
CA GLN A 132 -26.46 71.75 -25.45
C GLN A 132 -27.69 72.67 -25.57
N SER A 133 -28.88 72.17 -25.19
CA SER A 133 -30.12 72.96 -25.19
C SER A 133 -30.05 74.16 -24.23
N ILE A 134 -29.47 73.99 -23.04
CA ILE A 134 -29.31 75.09 -22.07
C ILE A 134 -28.28 76.12 -22.57
N ASN A 135 -27.23 75.68 -23.26
CA ASN A 135 -26.23 76.56 -23.86
C ASN A 135 -26.83 77.45 -24.97
N GLU A 136 -27.72 76.89 -25.78
CA GLU A 136 -28.51 77.65 -26.77
C GLU A 136 -29.40 78.70 -26.10
N ILE A 137 -30.13 78.32 -25.04
CA ILE A 137 -30.95 79.25 -24.24
C ILE A 137 -30.09 80.38 -23.67
N GLY A 138 -28.92 80.05 -23.10
CA GLY A 138 -27.97 81.04 -22.59
C GLY A 138 -27.52 82.02 -23.67
N GLY A 139 -27.29 81.54 -24.89
CA GLY A 139 -27.03 82.39 -26.06
C GLY A 139 -28.16 83.38 -26.36
N HIS A 140 -29.42 82.93 -26.30
CA HIS A 140 -30.58 83.79 -26.47
C HIS A 140 -30.71 84.82 -25.35
N VAL A 141 -30.53 84.41 -24.09
CA VAL A 141 -30.57 85.33 -22.93
C VAL A 141 -29.53 86.42 -23.05
N LYS A 142 -28.30 86.09 -23.48
CA LYS A 142 -27.22 87.06 -23.76
C LYS A 142 -27.63 88.10 -24.81
N LEU A 143 -28.27 87.66 -25.89
CA LEU A 143 -28.73 88.55 -26.96
C LEU A 143 -29.89 89.45 -26.49
N LEU A 144 -30.84 88.88 -25.74
CA LEU A 144 -31.94 89.61 -25.13
C LEU A 144 -31.45 90.69 -24.16
N SER A 145 -30.50 90.36 -23.30
CA SER A 145 -29.94 91.32 -22.33
C SER A 145 -29.11 92.40 -23.03
N PHE A 146 -28.40 92.07 -24.10
CA PHE A 146 -27.69 93.05 -24.93
C PHE A 146 -28.65 94.04 -25.60
N ASN A 147 -29.73 93.53 -26.22
CA ASN A 147 -30.76 94.37 -26.82
C ASN A 147 -31.45 95.26 -25.78
N ALA A 148 -31.71 94.73 -24.58
CA ALA A 148 -32.27 95.49 -23.46
C ALA A 148 -31.32 96.59 -22.97
N SER A 149 -30.01 96.32 -22.88
CA SER A 149 -29.00 97.31 -22.50
C SER A 149 -28.90 98.44 -23.55
N LEU A 150 -28.98 98.09 -24.84
CA LEU A 150 -29.02 99.07 -25.93
C LEU A 150 -30.28 99.97 -25.86
N GLU A 151 -31.45 99.39 -25.61
CA GLU A 151 -32.70 100.15 -25.51
C GLU A 151 -32.75 101.00 -24.23
N ALA A 152 -32.20 100.49 -23.12
CA ALA A 152 -32.01 101.26 -21.90
C ALA A 152 -31.06 102.45 -22.11
N SER A 153 -30.01 102.28 -22.92
CA SER A 153 -29.11 103.37 -23.32
C SER A 153 -29.83 104.43 -24.16
N ARG A 154 -30.70 104.01 -25.10
CA ARG A 154 -31.52 104.89 -25.94
C ARG A 154 -32.54 105.72 -25.15
N ALA A 155 -33.09 105.16 -24.07
CA ALA A 155 -34.03 105.86 -23.18
C ALA A 155 -33.38 106.95 -22.30
N GLY A 156 -32.04 107.10 -22.35
CA GLY A 156 -31.32 108.14 -21.62
C GLY A 156 -31.45 108.01 -20.10
N ASP A 157 -31.77 109.11 -19.41
CA ASP A 157 -31.85 109.13 -17.94
C ASP A 157 -32.95 108.21 -17.37
N ALA A 158 -34.03 107.99 -18.13
CA ALA A 158 -35.11 107.08 -17.71
C ALA A 158 -34.72 105.59 -17.78
N GLY A 159 -33.69 105.24 -18.57
CA GLY A 159 -33.25 103.85 -18.77
C GLY A 159 -32.11 103.39 -17.85
N LYS A 160 -31.48 104.29 -17.08
CA LYS A 160 -30.30 103.97 -16.25
C LYS A 160 -30.51 102.78 -15.31
N SER A 161 -31.67 102.68 -14.66
CA SER A 161 -31.99 101.56 -13.75
C SER A 161 -32.16 100.23 -14.49
N PHE A 162 -32.73 100.26 -15.70
CA PHE A 162 -32.89 99.09 -16.56
C PHE A 162 -31.56 98.62 -17.15
N MET A 163 -30.65 99.54 -17.46
CA MET A 163 -29.30 99.21 -17.96
C MET A 163 -28.51 98.39 -16.96
N VAL A 164 -28.58 98.72 -15.66
CA VAL A 164 -27.93 97.93 -14.59
C VAL A 164 -28.45 96.50 -14.56
N VAL A 165 -29.77 96.30 -14.68
CA VAL A 165 -30.38 94.97 -14.72
C VAL A 165 -29.96 94.20 -15.97
N ALA A 166 -29.94 94.87 -17.14
CA ALA A 166 -29.55 94.26 -18.40
C ALA A 166 -28.08 93.80 -18.39
N ASP A 167 -27.17 94.62 -17.84
CA ASP A 167 -25.76 94.26 -17.66
C ASP A 167 -25.58 93.11 -16.64
N GLU A 168 -26.39 93.07 -15.59
CA GLU A 168 -26.34 91.97 -14.61
C GLU A 168 -26.82 90.64 -15.20
N ILE A 169 -27.93 90.65 -15.96
CA ILE A 169 -28.39 89.47 -16.73
C ILE A 169 -27.32 89.05 -17.74
N GLN A 170 -26.66 90.01 -18.37
CA GLN A 170 -25.59 89.75 -19.33
C GLN A 170 -24.40 89.02 -18.67
N LYS A 171 -23.99 89.44 -17.47
CA LYS A 171 -22.93 88.76 -16.68
C LYS A 171 -23.37 87.37 -16.23
N LEU A 172 -24.60 87.21 -15.72
CA LEU A 172 -25.13 85.89 -15.34
C LEU A 172 -25.12 84.92 -16.54
N SER A 173 -25.47 85.43 -17.73
CA SER A 173 -25.46 84.63 -18.95
C SER A 173 -24.04 84.21 -19.37
N ASP A 174 -23.05 85.09 -19.23
CA ASP A 174 -21.64 84.72 -19.48
C ASP A 174 -21.15 83.67 -18.48
N GLN A 175 -21.48 83.86 -17.19
CA GLN A 175 -21.10 82.93 -16.14
C GLN A 175 -21.77 81.56 -16.33
N THR A 176 -23.03 81.54 -16.77
CA THR A 176 -23.73 80.30 -17.12
C THR A 176 -23.04 79.56 -18.26
N LYS A 177 -22.55 80.27 -19.30
CA LYS A 177 -21.78 79.64 -20.39
C LYS A 177 -20.48 79.00 -19.89
N ILE A 178 -19.78 79.64 -18.97
CA ILE A 178 -18.56 79.07 -18.35
C ILE A 178 -18.91 77.76 -17.65
N TYR A 179 -19.94 77.74 -16.80
CA TYR A 179 -20.37 76.52 -16.11
C TYR A 179 -20.82 75.41 -17.06
N LEU A 180 -21.52 75.74 -18.16
CA LEU A 180 -21.92 74.73 -19.15
C LEU A 180 -20.71 74.15 -19.89
N SER A 181 -19.70 74.97 -20.18
CA SER A 181 -18.45 74.49 -20.79
C SER A 181 -17.68 73.56 -19.84
N GLU A 182 -17.63 73.88 -18.55
CA GLU A 182 -17.02 73.01 -17.54
C GLU A 182 -17.78 71.68 -17.41
N MET A 183 -19.11 71.72 -17.45
CA MET A 183 -19.93 70.50 -17.43
C MET A 183 -19.77 69.64 -18.68
N ASP A 184 -19.63 70.25 -19.86
CA ASP A 184 -19.39 69.54 -21.12
C ASP A 184 -18.08 68.73 -21.04
N VAL A 185 -16.99 69.38 -20.61
CA VAL A 185 -15.70 68.72 -20.37
C VAL A 185 -15.80 67.61 -19.31
N ALA A 186 -16.56 67.83 -18.24
CA ALA A 186 -16.75 66.83 -17.19
C ALA A 186 -17.55 65.61 -17.68
N LEU A 187 -18.60 65.81 -18.48
CA LEU A 187 -19.41 64.74 -19.06
C LEU A 187 -18.64 63.96 -20.12
N ASP A 188 -17.85 64.61 -20.95
CA ASP A 188 -16.95 63.94 -21.90
C ASP A 188 -15.93 63.06 -21.18
N SER A 189 -15.31 63.60 -20.12
CA SER A 189 -14.40 62.82 -19.27
C SER A 189 -15.11 61.63 -18.63
N PHE A 190 -16.34 61.82 -18.14
CA PHE A 190 -17.12 60.75 -17.52
C PHE A 190 -17.55 59.68 -18.55
N SER A 191 -18.00 60.09 -19.73
CA SER A 191 -18.38 59.22 -20.85
C SER A 191 -17.20 58.35 -21.30
N SER A 192 -16.02 58.96 -21.45
CA SER A 192 -14.78 58.24 -21.78
C SER A 192 -14.41 57.22 -20.70
N LYS A 193 -14.42 57.61 -19.42
CA LYS A 193 -14.19 56.69 -18.29
C LYS A 193 -15.19 55.55 -18.25
N ASN A 194 -16.46 55.81 -18.55
CA ASN A 194 -17.50 54.78 -18.58
C ASN A 194 -17.31 53.79 -19.74
N SER A 195 -16.87 54.28 -20.91
CA SER A 195 -16.51 53.43 -22.05
C SER A 195 -15.33 52.51 -21.72
N ILE A 196 -14.27 53.07 -21.13
CA ILE A 196 -13.10 52.29 -20.68
C ILE A 196 -13.52 51.23 -19.65
N MET A 197 -14.40 51.60 -18.70
CA MET A 197 -14.93 50.67 -17.71
C MET A 197 -15.71 49.53 -18.37
N ASN A 198 -16.58 49.83 -19.34
CA ASN A 198 -17.40 48.83 -20.03
C ASN A 198 -16.54 47.80 -20.80
N GLU A 199 -15.51 48.29 -21.48
CA GLU A 199 -14.56 47.44 -22.20
C GLU A 199 -13.74 46.59 -21.23
N SER A 200 -13.24 47.19 -20.14
CA SER A 200 -12.49 46.48 -19.09
C SER A 200 -13.33 45.38 -18.43
N VAL A 201 -14.59 45.66 -18.09
CA VAL A 201 -15.52 44.67 -17.50
C VAL A 201 -15.83 43.57 -18.51
N SER A 202 -16.05 43.92 -19.77
CA SER A 202 -16.33 42.93 -20.83
C SER A 202 -15.16 41.99 -21.07
N GLN A 203 -13.93 42.52 -21.09
CA GLN A 203 -12.72 41.73 -21.21
C GLN A 203 -12.55 40.81 -20.01
N PHE A 204 -12.64 41.35 -18.79
CA PHE A 204 -12.48 40.59 -17.55
C PHE A 204 -13.49 39.44 -17.46
N VAL A 205 -14.77 39.69 -17.72
CA VAL A 205 -15.81 38.65 -17.67
C VAL A 205 -15.55 37.55 -18.71
N ASN A 206 -15.17 37.90 -19.93
CA ASN A 206 -14.91 36.89 -20.97
C ASN A 206 -13.68 36.02 -20.62
N GLU A 207 -12.60 36.64 -20.15
CA GLU A 207 -11.38 35.94 -19.75
C GLU A 207 -11.64 35.03 -18.54
N GLU A 208 -12.32 35.53 -17.51
CA GLU A 208 -12.63 34.75 -16.30
C GLU A 208 -13.61 33.61 -16.56
N ILE A 209 -14.68 33.80 -17.37
CA ILE A 209 -15.60 32.69 -17.70
C ILE A 209 -14.85 31.56 -18.40
N SER A 210 -13.97 31.89 -19.35
CA SER A 210 -13.16 30.88 -20.05
C SER A 210 -12.21 30.18 -19.08
N ALA A 211 -11.46 30.93 -18.27
CA ALA A 211 -10.47 30.37 -17.36
C ALA A 211 -11.11 29.49 -16.26
N VAL A 212 -12.22 29.94 -15.69
CA VAL A 212 -12.98 29.19 -14.68
C VAL A 212 -13.57 27.92 -15.29
N GLY A 213 -14.17 27.99 -16.49
CA GLY A 213 -14.73 26.84 -17.19
C GLY A 213 -13.68 25.79 -17.59
N ASP A 214 -12.52 26.23 -18.08
CA ASP A 214 -11.39 25.34 -18.38
C ASP A 214 -10.88 24.65 -17.10
N THR A 215 -10.77 25.39 -16.00
CA THR A 215 -10.36 24.85 -14.70
C THR A 215 -11.38 23.84 -14.16
N ALA A 216 -12.69 24.12 -14.30
CA ALA A 216 -13.76 23.19 -13.92
C ALA A 216 -13.62 21.86 -14.67
N THR A 217 -13.46 21.92 -15.99
CA THR A 217 -13.31 20.73 -16.85
C THR A 217 -12.07 19.90 -16.46
N ILE A 218 -10.95 20.56 -16.17
CA ILE A 218 -9.73 19.87 -15.72
C ILE A 218 -9.95 19.19 -14.37
N LEU A 219 -10.55 19.89 -13.41
CA LEU A 219 -10.82 19.33 -12.08
C LEU A 219 -11.79 18.15 -12.14
N GLU A 220 -12.84 18.23 -12.96
CA GLU A 220 -13.76 17.10 -13.17
C GLU A 220 -13.03 15.86 -13.70
N ARG A 221 -12.15 16.04 -14.69
CA ARG A 221 -11.33 14.93 -15.21
C ARG A 221 -10.40 14.35 -14.15
N VAL A 222 -9.69 15.20 -13.40
CA VAL A 222 -8.80 14.74 -12.32
C VAL A 222 -9.59 13.98 -11.25
N LEU A 223 -10.79 14.45 -10.91
CA LEU A 223 -11.64 13.80 -9.92
C LEU A 223 -12.10 12.42 -10.41
N ASP A 224 -12.44 12.28 -11.70
CA ASP A 224 -12.77 10.98 -12.30
C ASP A 224 -11.55 10.03 -12.32
N ASP A 225 -10.37 10.53 -12.71
CA ASP A 225 -9.13 9.76 -12.69
C ASP A 225 -8.81 9.23 -11.28
N VAL A 226 -8.94 10.09 -10.25
CA VAL A 226 -8.71 9.71 -8.85
C VAL A 226 -9.74 8.67 -8.39
N ARG A 227 -11.03 8.83 -8.74
CA ARG A 227 -12.06 7.81 -8.46
C ARG A 227 -11.70 6.47 -9.11
N GLY A 228 -11.26 6.48 -10.36
CA GLY A 228 -10.80 5.30 -11.07
C GLY A 228 -9.63 4.61 -10.37
N LEU A 229 -8.65 5.39 -9.88
CA LEU A 229 -7.53 4.86 -9.11
C LEU A 229 -7.96 4.19 -7.81
N VAL A 230 -8.91 4.79 -7.07
CA VAL A 230 -9.44 4.17 -5.83
C VAL A 230 -10.04 2.80 -6.11
N VAL A 231 -10.83 2.66 -7.18
CA VAL A 231 -11.42 1.36 -7.58
C VAL A 231 -10.34 0.33 -7.89
N VAL A 232 -9.29 0.72 -8.64
CA VAL A 232 -8.16 -0.17 -8.97
C VAL A 232 -7.42 -0.61 -7.70
N LEU A 233 -7.20 0.29 -6.74
CA LEU A 233 -6.55 -0.05 -5.47
C LEU A 233 -7.41 -0.99 -4.63
N GLU A 234 -8.73 -0.80 -4.59
CA GLU A 234 -9.63 -1.72 -3.89
C GLU A 234 -9.59 -3.13 -4.49
N GLN A 235 -9.58 -3.24 -5.82
CA GLN A 235 -9.38 -4.52 -6.50
C GLN A 235 -8.03 -5.15 -6.13
N PHE A 236 -6.94 -4.39 -6.22
CA PHE A 236 -5.61 -4.86 -5.86
C PHE A 236 -5.53 -5.33 -4.40
N MET A 237 -6.18 -4.63 -3.47
CA MET A 237 -6.24 -5.01 -2.07
C MET A 237 -7.01 -6.32 -1.87
N ASN A 238 -8.12 -6.52 -2.57
CA ASN A 238 -8.92 -7.73 -2.48
C ASN A 238 -8.14 -8.94 -3.02
N GLU A 239 -7.55 -8.82 -4.21
CA GLU A 239 -6.69 -9.86 -4.79
C GLU A 239 -5.47 -10.15 -3.90
N GLY A 240 -4.83 -9.11 -3.36
CA GLY A 240 -3.68 -9.27 -2.49
C GLY A 240 -4.04 -9.97 -1.16
N LYS A 241 -5.20 -9.67 -0.56
CA LYS A 241 -5.70 -10.36 0.64
C LYS A 241 -5.97 -11.84 0.36
N GLU A 242 -6.57 -12.16 -0.78
CA GLU A 242 -6.79 -13.55 -1.20
C GLU A 242 -5.46 -14.30 -1.35
N GLN A 243 -4.49 -13.71 -2.07
CA GLN A 243 -3.14 -14.28 -2.22
C GLN A 243 -2.45 -14.53 -0.88
N VAL A 244 -2.53 -13.59 0.07
CA VAL A 244 -1.98 -13.80 1.42
C VAL A 244 -2.67 -14.97 2.13
N GLY A 245 -4.00 -15.08 2.01
CA GLY A 245 -4.76 -16.21 2.54
C GLY A 245 -4.32 -17.56 1.94
N GLU A 246 -4.09 -17.62 0.63
CA GLU A 246 -3.56 -18.81 -0.04
C GLU A 246 -2.13 -19.15 0.39
N LEU A 247 -1.27 -18.14 0.52
CA LEU A 247 0.12 -18.32 0.97
C LEU A 247 0.18 -18.92 2.39
N HIS A 248 -0.68 -18.46 3.31
CA HIS A 248 -0.79 -19.05 4.64
C HIS A 248 -1.21 -20.53 4.58
N LYS A 249 -2.21 -20.88 3.76
CA LYS A 249 -2.62 -22.28 3.56
C LYS A 249 -1.48 -23.13 3.01
N LEU A 250 -0.76 -22.65 1.99
CA LEU A 250 0.40 -23.34 1.41
C LEU A 250 1.54 -23.51 2.42
N GLN A 251 1.76 -22.50 3.27
CA GLN A 251 2.75 -22.57 4.33
C GLN A 251 2.41 -23.66 5.35
N ASP A 252 1.16 -23.73 5.79
CA ASP A 252 0.66 -24.76 6.72
C ASP A 252 0.71 -26.17 6.11
N GLU A 253 0.31 -26.31 4.84
CA GLU A 253 0.38 -27.57 4.11
C GLU A 253 1.82 -28.06 3.96
N ASN A 254 2.75 -27.17 3.59
CA ASN A 254 4.17 -27.52 3.47
C ASN A 254 4.79 -27.89 4.82
N ALA A 255 4.42 -27.21 5.90
CA ALA A 255 4.87 -27.58 7.24
C ALA A 255 4.39 -28.99 7.63
N LYS A 256 3.13 -29.34 7.34
CA LYS A 256 2.60 -30.69 7.54
C LYS A 256 3.29 -31.73 6.66
N ARG A 257 3.60 -31.40 5.40
CA ARG A 257 4.34 -32.30 4.49
C ARG A 257 5.74 -32.60 5.02
N VAL A 258 6.45 -31.60 5.57
CA VAL A 258 7.74 -31.80 6.22
C VAL A 258 7.61 -32.73 7.42
N GLU A 259 6.59 -32.53 8.25
CA GLU A 259 6.34 -33.39 9.41
C GLU A 259 6.08 -34.85 9.00
N ASN A 260 5.19 -35.07 8.04
CA ASN A 260 4.87 -36.39 7.51
C ASN A 260 6.09 -37.05 6.86
N LEU A 261 6.90 -36.29 6.10
CA LEU A 261 8.14 -36.80 5.52
C LEU A 261 9.11 -37.29 6.60
N ASN A 262 9.25 -36.53 7.69
CA ASN A 262 10.11 -36.95 8.81
C ASN A 262 9.58 -38.21 9.50
N TYR A 263 8.26 -38.34 9.65
CA TYR A 263 7.62 -39.53 10.22
C TYR A 263 7.83 -40.78 9.35
N GLU A 264 7.50 -40.70 8.05
CA GLU A 264 7.67 -41.80 7.10
C GLU A 264 9.14 -42.19 6.95
N MET A 265 10.06 -41.22 6.99
CA MET A 265 11.49 -41.49 7.01
C MET A 265 11.89 -42.34 8.22
N SER A 266 11.41 -41.98 9.42
CA SER A 266 11.71 -42.75 10.63
C SER A 266 11.24 -44.18 10.47
N LYS A 267 9.98 -44.38 10.05
CA LYS A 267 9.38 -45.70 9.83
C LYS A 267 10.14 -46.53 8.79
N LEU A 268 10.53 -45.94 7.67
CA LEU A 268 11.29 -46.65 6.62
C LEU A 268 12.67 -47.10 7.12
N ILE A 269 13.34 -46.28 7.93
CA ILE A 269 14.61 -46.64 8.57
C ILE A 269 14.39 -47.77 9.59
N ASP A 270 13.33 -47.70 10.39
CA ASP A 270 12.94 -48.76 11.33
C ASP A 270 12.77 -50.11 10.63
N ASP A 271 12.00 -50.13 9.53
CA ASP A 271 11.75 -51.34 8.73
C ASP A 271 13.04 -51.87 8.06
N THR A 272 13.92 -50.96 7.63
CA THR A 272 15.21 -51.33 7.02
C THR A 272 16.15 -51.98 8.02
N LEU A 273 16.27 -51.40 9.22
CA LEU A 273 17.18 -51.87 10.27
C LEU A 273 16.61 -53.02 11.12
N GLY A 274 15.29 -53.19 11.13
CA GLY A 274 14.61 -54.14 12.02
C GLY A 274 14.65 -53.71 13.50
N THR A 275 14.98 -52.46 13.79
CA THR A 275 15.03 -51.89 15.14
C THR A 275 14.22 -50.60 15.16
N LYS A 276 13.34 -50.43 16.15
CA LYS A 276 12.54 -49.21 16.32
C LYS A 276 13.18 -48.26 17.31
N VAL A 277 13.04 -46.96 17.08
CA VAL A 277 13.23 -45.98 18.17
C VAL A 277 12.07 -46.20 19.12
N VAL A 278 12.36 -46.28 20.42
CA VAL A 278 11.31 -46.44 21.42
C VAL A 278 10.66 -45.09 21.66
N ASP A 279 9.37 -45.00 21.33
CA ASP A 279 8.52 -43.88 21.67
C ASP A 279 8.06 -44.01 23.13
N LEU A 280 8.30 -42.96 23.91
CA LEU A 280 7.84 -42.86 25.30
C LEU A 280 6.72 -41.84 25.40
N LYS A 281 5.63 -42.20 26.07
CA LYS A 281 4.52 -41.28 26.33
C LYS A 281 4.92 -40.26 27.40
N PRO A 282 4.36 -39.04 27.39
CA PRO A 282 4.64 -38.04 28.43
C PRO A 282 4.42 -38.56 29.86
N ALA A 283 3.39 -39.40 30.07
CA ALA A 283 3.09 -40.00 31.37
C ALA A 283 4.15 -41.00 31.85
N GLU A 284 4.87 -41.65 30.93
CA GLU A 284 5.95 -42.56 31.26
C GLU A 284 7.24 -41.80 31.58
N VAL A 285 7.40 -40.57 31.07
CA VAL A 285 8.63 -39.78 31.22
C VAL A 285 8.59 -38.89 32.46
N ILE A 286 7.45 -38.29 32.80
CA ILE A 286 7.35 -37.19 33.79
C ILE A 286 7.99 -37.52 35.15
N ASN A 287 7.76 -38.72 35.69
CA ASN A 287 8.25 -39.11 37.02
C ASN A 287 9.72 -39.54 37.05
N ARG A 288 10.38 -39.57 35.88
CA ARG A 288 11.77 -39.99 35.72
C ARG A 288 12.56 -39.05 34.80
N LEU A 289 12.17 -37.77 34.74
CA LEU A 289 12.84 -36.76 33.91
C LEU A 289 14.35 -36.67 34.17
N GLY A 290 14.78 -36.78 35.44
CA GLY A 290 16.19 -36.77 35.83
C GLY A 290 17.00 -37.99 35.36
N SER A 291 16.36 -39.02 34.81
CA SER A 291 17.02 -40.19 34.23
C SER A 291 17.37 -40.02 32.75
N TYR A 292 16.97 -38.90 32.13
CA TYR A 292 17.19 -38.63 30.71
C TYR A 292 17.99 -37.35 30.50
N ASN A 293 18.91 -37.40 29.54
CA ASN A 293 19.40 -36.20 28.89
C ASN A 293 18.39 -35.78 27.82
N ILE A 294 17.65 -34.70 28.10
CA ILE A 294 16.58 -34.24 27.23
C ILE A 294 17.17 -33.31 26.17
N ILE A 295 17.02 -33.68 24.90
CA ILE A 295 17.48 -32.88 23.77
C ILE A 295 16.26 -32.35 23.01
N ASP A 296 16.05 -31.03 23.08
CA ASP A 296 15.05 -30.37 22.26
C ASP A 296 15.65 -30.03 20.90
N VAL A 297 15.01 -30.51 19.84
CA VAL A 297 15.51 -30.36 18.46
C VAL A 297 14.71 -29.35 17.65
N ARG A 298 13.86 -28.56 18.30
CA ARG A 298 13.13 -27.47 17.65
C ARG A 298 14.05 -26.29 17.36
N ARG A 299 13.51 -25.28 16.68
CA ARG A 299 14.21 -24.00 16.49
C ARG A 299 14.20 -23.17 17.78
N PRO A 300 15.12 -22.18 17.92
CA PRO A 300 15.14 -21.29 19.08
C PRO A 300 13.81 -20.56 19.35
N ASP A 301 13.10 -20.10 18.32
CA ASP A 301 11.79 -19.44 18.42
C ASP A 301 10.71 -20.35 19.01
N GLU A 302 10.76 -21.65 18.71
CA GLU A 302 9.80 -22.63 19.24
C GLU A 302 10.15 -23.05 20.68
N PHE A 303 11.44 -23.04 21.05
CA PHE A 303 11.93 -23.44 22.36
C PHE A 303 11.49 -22.47 23.46
N THR A 304 11.45 -21.17 23.13
CA THR A 304 10.98 -20.09 24.02
C THR A 304 9.57 -19.58 23.68
N GLY A 305 8.93 -20.16 22.65
CA GLY A 305 7.58 -19.78 22.22
C GLY A 305 6.46 -20.30 23.14
N GLU A 306 5.22 -20.29 22.64
CA GLU A 306 4.00 -20.57 23.43
C GLU A 306 4.01 -21.92 24.16
N LEU A 307 4.58 -22.96 23.54
CA LEU A 307 4.65 -24.30 24.13
C LEU A 307 5.75 -24.43 25.20
N SER A 308 6.61 -23.41 25.34
CA SER A 308 7.86 -23.45 26.11
C SER A 308 8.66 -24.75 25.84
N HIS A 309 9.43 -25.25 26.81
CA HIS A 309 10.20 -26.49 26.74
C HIS A 309 10.17 -27.24 28.08
N ILE A 310 10.53 -28.53 28.07
CA ILE A 310 10.65 -29.34 29.30
C ILE A 310 11.81 -28.82 30.14
N ASN A 311 11.60 -28.71 31.46
CA ASN A 311 12.64 -28.23 32.37
C ASN A 311 13.89 -29.12 32.31
N GLY A 312 15.08 -28.52 32.19
CA GLY A 312 16.35 -29.22 32.00
C GLY A 312 16.64 -29.70 30.57
N ALA A 313 15.81 -29.37 29.59
CA ALA A 313 16.07 -29.70 28.19
C ALA A 313 17.19 -28.83 27.59
N ASN A 314 18.12 -29.49 26.90
CA ASN A 314 19.19 -28.84 26.14
C ASN A 314 18.75 -28.63 24.69
N LEU A 315 18.85 -27.40 24.19
CA LEU A 315 18.51 -27.07 22.80
C LEU A 315 19.65 -27.48 21.85
N ILE A 316 19.39 -28.51 21.04
CA ILE A 316 20.22 -28.92 19.90
C ILE A 316 19.33 -29.02 18.68
N THR A 317 19.06 -27.88 18.04
CA THR A 317 18.29 -27.81 16.79
C THR A 317 18.75 -28.86 15.79
N ILE A 318 17.78 -29.56 15.18
CA ILE A 318 18.10 -30.47 14.07
C ILE A 318 18.39 -29.65 12.81
N SER A 319 19.67 -29.52 12.51
CA SER A 319 20.25 -28.77 11.38
C SER A 319 21.38 -29.57 10.71
N ASP A 320 21.99 -29.02 9.67
CA ASP A 320 23.06 -29.67 8.89
C ASP A 320 24.25 -30.13 9.75
N ASP A 321 24.56 -29.41 10.83
CA ASP A 321 25.65 -29.69 11.78
C ASP A 321 25.23 -30.62 12.94
N PHE A 322 23.97 -31.05 13.01
CA PHE A 322 23.42 -31.83 14.13
C PHE A 322 24.22 -33.11 14.40
N LYS A 323 24.62 -33.83 13.34
CA LYS A 323 25.46 -35.03 13.46
C LYS A 323 26.82 -34.75 14.09
N THR A 324 27.40 -33.57 13.81
CA THR A 324 28.66 -33.13 14.39
C THR A 324 28.46 -32.79 15.88
N ARG A 325 27.38 -32.08 16.21
CA ARG A 325 27.04 -31.75 17.60
C ARG A 325 26.82 -33.01 18.46
N LEU A 326 26.19 -34.05 17.91
CA LEU A 326 26.01 -35.33 18.59
C LEU A 326 27.33 -36.04 18.90
N LYS A 327 28.40 -35.86 18.11
CA LYS A 327 29.70 -36.55 18.37
C LYS A 327 30.32 -36.17 19.72
N HIS A 328 29.96 -35.01 20.27
CA HIS A 328 30.48 -34.50 21.53
C HIS A 328 29.70 -34.97 22.75
N LEU A 329 28.60 -35.70 22.57
CA LEU A 329 27.78 -36.21 23.67
C LEU A 329 28.20 -37.64 24.06
N PRO A 330 28.09 -38.00 25.35
CA PRO A 330 28.44 -39.33 25.86
C PRO A 330 27.48 -40.40 25.33
N LYS A 331 27.97 -41.39 24.58
CA LYS A 331 27.12 -42.33 23.81
C LYS A 331 26.41 -43.41 24.64
N ASP A 332 26.89 -43.67 25.85
CA ASP A 332 26.34 -44.70 26.74
C ASP A 332 25.24 -44.17 27.67
N GLU A 333 25.03 -42.85 27.73
CA GLU A 333 23.95 -42.22 28.50
C GLU A 333 22.57 -42.37 27.81
N ILE A 334 21.51 -42.08 28.57
CA ILE A 334 20.12 -42.21 28.14
C ILE A 334 19.63 -40.86 27.61
N PHE A 335 19.23 -40.80 26.34
CA PHE A 335 18.75 -39.57 25.69
C PHE A 335 17.27 -39.64 25.34
N LEU A 336 16.56 -38.55 25.64
CA LEU A 336 15.18 -38.33 25.21
C LEU A 336 15.15 -37.14 24.23
N PHE A 337 14.77 -37.41 22.99
CA PHE A 337 14.62 -36.37 21.98
C PHE A 337 13.20 -35.81 21.98
N VAL A 338 13.08 -34.49 21.89
CA VAL A 338 11.80 -33.76 21.96
C VAL A 338 11.72 -32.77 20.81
N CYS A 339 10.55 -32.70 20.16
CA CYS A 339 10.24 -31.61 19.26
C CYS A 339 8.80 -31.11 19.45
N ARG A 340 8.21 -30.42 18.47
CA ARG A 340 6.83 -29.91 18.59
C ARG A 340 5.80 -31.04 18.69
N SER A 341 5.88 -32.02 17.80
CA SER A 341 4.85 -33.06 17.61
C SER A 341 5.37 -34.50 17.61
N GLY A 342 6.69 -34.69 17.77
CA GLY A 342 7.34 -36.01 17.80
C GLY A 342 8.07 -36.40 16.50
N GLY A 343 7.75 -35.80 15.35
CA GLY A 343 8.36 -36.18 14.06
C GLY A 343 9.86 -35.85 13.93
N ARG A 344 10.25 -34.60 14.20
CA ARG A 344 11.67 -34.18 14.14
C ARG A 344 12.54 -34.86 15.20
N SER A 345 11.96 -35.17 16.35
CA SER A 345 12.65 -35.85 17.45
C SER A 345 12.82 -37.34 17.20
N ALA A 346 11.87 -38.00 16.53
CA ALA A 346 12.05 -39.37 16.04
C ALA A 346 13.22 -39.45 15.05
N ARG A 347 13.27 -38.49 14.10
CA ARG A 347 14.42 -38.32 13.20
C ARG A 347 15.72 -38.12 13.99
N ALA A 348 15.75 -37.18 14.94
CA ALA A 348 16.94 -36.90 15.76
C ALA A 348 17.43 -38.12 16.56
N ALA A 349 16.49 -38.84 17.19
CA ALA A 349 16.76 -40.07 17.92
C ALA A 349 17.38 -41.14 17.01
N ARG A 350 16.87 -41.26 15.78
CA ARG A 350 17.43 -42.19 14.79
C ARG A 350 18.85 -41.81 14.38
N ILE A 351 19.14 -40.52 14.21
CA ILE A 351 20.50 -40.03 13.92
C ILE A 351 21.46 -40.42 15.04
N ALA A 352 21.04 -40.23 16.29
CA ALA A 352 21.82 -40.65 17.44
C ALA A 352 22.09 -42.17 17.39
N GLN A 353 21.07 -43.01 17.16
CA GLN A 353 21.27 -44.45 17.03
C GLN A 353 22.26 -44.83 15.90
N LEU A 354 22.13 -44.23 14.71
CA LEU A 354 23.03 -44.45 13.57
C LEU A 354 24.48 -43.96 13.82
N THR A 355 24.67 -43.04 14.77
CA THR A 355 26.00 -42.53 15.18
C THR A 355 26.58 -43.24 16.41
N GLY A 356 25.88 -44.27 16.90
CA GLY A 356 26.37 -45.19 17.92
C GLY A 356 25.82 -44.98 19.32
N PHE A 357 24.79 -44.15 19.50
CA PHE A 357 24.08 -44.04 20.78
C PHE A 357 23.22 -45.28 21.00
N LYS A 358 23.30 -45.87 22.19
CA LYS A 358 22.60 -47.13 22.49
C LYS A 358 21.21 -46.90 23.11
N ASN A 359 21.10 -45.91 23.99
CA ASN A 359 19.92 -45.67 24.81
C ASN A 359 19.21 -44.39 24.35
N VAL A 360 18.43 -44.50 23.27
CA VAL A 360 17.79 -43.34 22.65
C VAL A 360 16.29 -43.52 22.55
N TYR A 361 15.56 -42.51 22.99
CA TYR A 361 14.10 -42.48 23.06
C TYR A 361 13.56 -41.22 22.38
N ASN A 362 12.37 -41.33 21.81
CA ASN A 362 11.62 -40.20 21.28
C ASN A 362 10.41 -39.93 22.18
N LEU A 363 10.07 -38.65 22.38
CA LEU A 363 8.85 -38.28 23.09
C LEU A 363 7.66 -38.32 22.14
N GLU A 364 6.74 -39.27 22.37
CA GLU A 364 5.52 -39.43 21.58
C GLU A 364 4.66 -38.15 21.62
N GLY A 365 4.30 -37.61 20.46
CA GLY A 365 3.50 -36.39 20.34
C GLY A 365 4.20 -35.09 20.74
N GLY A 366 5.48 -35.14 21.12
CA GLY A 366 6.32 -33.98 21.42
C GLY A 366 5.74 -33.04 22.48
N MET A 367 6.07 -31.75 22.34
CA MET A 367 5.58 -30.69 23.24
C MET A 367 4.07 -30.44 23.14
N LEU A 368 3.42 -30.77 22.02
CA LEU A 368 1.96 -30.72 21.91
C LEU A 368 1.31 -31.71 22.88
N ALA A 369 1.77 -32.97 22.88
CA ALA A 369 1.28 -33.97 23.82
C ALA A 369 1.65 -33.63 25.28
N TRP A 370 2.86 -33.12 25.51
CA TRP A 370 3.30 -32.64 26.82
C TRP A 370 2.39 -31.54 27.38
N ASN A 371 2.12 -30.50 26.60
CA ASN A 371 1.28 -29.36 27.00
C ASN A 371 -0.20 -29.75 27.12
N SER A 372 -0.73 -30.61 26.24
CA SER A 372 -2.11 -31.08 26.33
C SER A 372 -2.43 -31.78 27.66
N LYS A 373 -1.42 -32.37 28.29
CA LYS A 373 -1.50 -33.00 29.61
C LYS A 373 -1.18 -32.05 30.77
N HIS A 374 -0.99 -30.77 30.48
CA HIS A 374 -0.68 -29.72 31.47
C HIS A 374 0.57 -30.06 32.31
N LEU A 375 1.56 -30.71 31.70
CA LEU A 375 2.79 -31.11 32.39
C LEU A 375 3.74 -29.91 32.56
N PRO A 376 4.59 -29.90 33.60
CA PRO A 376 5.50 -28.79 33.89
C PRO A 376 6.42 -28.46 32.72
N VAL A 377 6.51 -27.17 32.39
CA VAL A 377 7.45 -26.59 31.43
C VAL A 377 8.36 -25.58 32.14
N ALA A 378 9.52 -25.28 31.56
CA ALA A 378 10.37 -24.22 32.05
C ALA A 378 9.61 -22.89 32.04
N ARG A 379 9.66 -22.16 33.15
CA ARG A 379 9.09 -20.81 33.20
C ARG A 379 9.94 -19.91 32.32
N LEU A 380 9.33 -19.24 31.36
CA LEU A 380 9.94 -18.09 30.73
C LEU A 380 10.18 -17.06 31.83
N SER A 381 11.44 -16.74 32.14
CA SER A 381 11.72 -15.55 32.93
C SER A 381 11.22 -14.37 32.11
N LYS A 382 10.06 -13.82 32.46
CA LYS A 382 9.69 -12.49 31.99
C LYS A 382 10.79 -11.56 32.50
N ALA A 383 11.69 -11.14 31.61
CA ALA A 383 12.40 -9.90 31.82
C ALA A 383 11.33 -8.83 31.98
N ILE A 384 11.31 -8.19 33.15
CA ILE A 384 10.45 -7.05 33.47
C ILE A 384 10.91 -5.86 32.62
#